data_AF-A0A7D9EL44-F1
#
_entry.id   AF-A0A7D9EL44-F1
#
_cell.length_a   1.000
_cell.length_b   1.000
_cell.length_c   1.000
_cell.angle_alpha   90.00
_cell.angle_beta   90.00
_cell.angle_gamma   90.00
#
_symmetry.space_group_name_H-M   'P 1'
#
loop_
_entity.id
_entity.type
_entity.pdbx_description
1 polymer ?
#
loop_
_entity_poly.entity_id
_entity_poly.type
_entity_poly.pdbx_seq_one_letter_code
_entity_poly.pdbx_strand_id
1 'polypeptide(L)'
;VQYKHLPPYYCQPTPVAVKVPPPAVWPRYVKLSRCMGSVYSLGPFECGVTKKAHFHLNATFPRGTVPMTNHTACGVQCIVKKEDCNNATQSHDPRSCQCICRDNFKCPSGKIWDTNYCKCKCKQIGPCTGYEDVKKWSDATCKCECQDKVVKKCQAAGNGKSLNPDTCKCVSVG
;
A
#
# COMPACT_ATOMS: atom_id res chain seq x y z
N VAL A 1 -26.62 17.31 -29.84
CA VAL A 1 -26.47 16.17 -28.90
C VAL A 1 -27.65 16.21 -27.95
N GLN A 2 -28.41 15.13 -27.83
CA GLN A 2 -29.55 15.06 -26.91
C GLN A 2 -29.07 14.35 -25.63
N TYR A 3 -29.05 15.09 -24.52
CA TYR A 3 -28.66 14.53 -23.23
C TYR A 3 -29.87 13.88 -22.58
N LYS A 4 -29.74 12.60 -22.20
CA LYS A 4 -30.76 11.88 -21.43
C LYS A 4 -30.28 11.76 -19.99
N HIS A 5 -31.01 12.40 -19.08
CA HIS A 5 -30.79 12.19 -17.65
C HIS A 5 -31.38 10.83 -17.25
N LEU A 6 -30.51 9.95 -16.73
CA LEU A 6 -30.91 8.69 -16.11
C LEU A 6 -31.00 8.89 -14.59
N PRO A 7 -32.01 8.33 -13.91
CA PRO A 7 -32.08 8.39 -12.46
C PRO A 7 -30.87 7.66 -11.84
N PRO A 8 -30.41 8.11 -10.66
CA PRO A 8 -29.31 7.45 -9.96
C PRO A 8 -29.71 6.03 -9.54
N TYR A 9 -28.79 5.08 -9.71
CA TYR A 9 -28.97 3.70 -9.27
C TYR A 9 -28.26 3.51 -7.93
N TYR A 10 -29.01 3.45 -6.83
CA TYR A 10 -28.44 3.40 -5.48
C TYR A 10 -27.88 2.03 -5.09
N CYS A 11 -26.96 2.03 -4.12
CA CYS A 11 -26.34 0.84 -3.59
C CYS A 11 -27.35 -0.19 -3.05
N GLN A 12 -27.49 -1.31 -3.75
CA GLN A 12 -28.42 -2.39 -3.39
C GLN A 12 -28.00 -3.76 -3.96
N PRO A 13 -28.52 -4.87 -3.41
CA PRO A 13 -28.36 -6.19 -4.01
C PRO A 13 -28.97 -6.22 -5.41
N THR A 14 -28.13 -6.44 -6.41
CA THR A 14 -28.49 -6.40 -7.83
C THR A 14 -28.27 -7.78 -8.46
N PRO A 15 -29.28 -8.41 -9.05
CA PRO A 15 -29.13 -9.70 -9.72
C PRO A 15 -28.23 -9.59 -10.95
N VAL A 16 -27.15 -10.38 -10.97
CA VAL A 16 -26.19 -10.44 -12.08
C VAL A 16 -25.80 -11.88 -12.39
N ALA A 17 -25.34 -12.11 -13.62
CA ALA A 17 -24.76 -13.39 -14.01
C ALA A 17 -23.35 -13.52 -13.42
N VAL A 18 -23.14 -14.52 -12.56
CA VAL A 18 -21.85 -14.81 -11.93
C VAL A 18 -21.28 -16.08 -12.52
N LYS A 19 -20.02 -16.04 -12.95
CA LYS A 19 -19.30 -17.22 -13.45
C LYS A 19 -19.08 -18.22 -12.31
N VAL A 20 -19.40 -19.49 -12.57
CA VAL A 20 -19.14 -20.59 -11.63
C VAL A 20 -17.64 -20.93 -11.70
N PRO A 21 -16.94 -21.05 -10.56
CA PRO A 21 -15.52 -21.37 -10.55
C PRO A 21 -15.25 -22.83 -10.97
N PRO A 22 -14.05 -23.14 -11.50
CA PRO A 22 -13.62 -24.51 -11.77
C PRO A 22 -13.66 -25.39 -10.50
N PRO A 23 -13.82 -26.72 -10.62
CA PRO A 23 -13.81 -27.52 -11.85
C PRO A 23 -15.17 -27.61 -12.57
N ALA A 24 -16.22 -26.94 -12.08
CA ALA A 24 -17.54 -27.03 -12.68
C ALA A 24 -17.58 -26.45 -14.10
N VAL A 25 -18.06 -27.26 -15.05
CA VAL A 25 -18.27 -26.89 -16.46
C VAL A 25 -19.74 -26.54 -16.71
N TRP A 26 -20.67 -27.13 -15.95
CA TRP A 26 -22.10 -26.81 -16.03
C TRP A 26 -22.80 -26.72 -14.65
N PRO A 27 -23.56 -25.65 -14.39
CA PRO A 27 -23.74 -24.46 -15.23
C PRO A 27 -22.47 -23.57 -15.25
N ARG A 28 -22.23 -22.84 -16.36
CA ARG A 28 -21.09 -21.89 -16.45
C ARG A 28 -21.35 -20.58 -15.73
N TYR A 29 -22.63 -20.18 -15.64
CA TYR A 29 -23.08 -18.96 -14.97
C TYR A 29 -24.34 -19.23 -14.17
N VAL A 30 -24.49 -18.53 -13.05
CA VAL A 30 -25.71 -18.53 -12.22
C VAL A 30 -26.13 -17.10 -11.92
N LYS A 31 -27.44 -16.88 -11.71
CA LYS A 31 -27.95 -15.58 -11.29
C LYS A 31 -27.79 -15.42 -9.78
N LEU A 32 -26.99 -14.46 -9.35
CA LEU A 32 -26.78 -14.12 -7.94
C LEU A 32 -26.82 -12.62 -7.74
N SER A 33 -27.20 -12.19 -6.53
CA SER A 33 -27.18 -10.79 -6.16
C SER A 33 -25.76 -10.37 -5.78
N ARG A 34 -25.34 -9.24 -6.34
CA ARG A 34 -24.08 -8.54 -6.00
C ARG A 34 -24.38 -7.11 -5.61
N CYS A 35 -23.53 -6.54 -4.77
CA CYS A 35 -23.67 -5.15 -4.36
C CYS A 35 -23.20 -4.27 -5.51
N MET A 36 -24.12 -3.46 -6.02
CA MET A 36 -23.90 -2.55 -7.13
C MET A 36 -24.69 -1.27 -6.89
N GLY A 37 -24.27 -0.20 -7.55
CA GLY A 37 -24.90 1.11 -7.48
C GLY A 37 -23.99 2.15 -6.83
N SER A 38 -24.45 3.39 -6.94
CA SER A 38 -23.79 4.58 -6.45
C SER A 38 -24.08 4.79 -4.97
N VAL A 39 -23.12 5.40 -4.30
CA VAL A 39 -23.26 5.89 -2.93
C VAL A 39 -23.30 7.42 -2.95
N TYR A 40 -24.14 8.02 -2.12
CA TYR A 40 -24.16 9.48 -1.92
C TYR A 40 -23.06 9.85 -0.92
N SER A 41 -21.81 9.92 -1.39
CA SER A 41 -20.69 10.40 -0.58
C SER A 41 -19.61 11.02 -1.46
N LEU A 42 -19.01 12.12 -1.00
CA LEU A 42 -17.87 12.77 -1.64
C LEU A 42 -16.53 12.10 -1.29
N GLY A 43 -16.53 11.11 -0.39
CA GLY A 43 -15.32 10.41 0.08
C GLY A 43 -15.03 9.09 -0.65
N PRO A 44 -13.97 8.37 -0.23
CA PRO A 44 -13.53 7.12 -0.86
C PRO A 44 -14.39 5.93 -0.38
N PHE A 45 -15.69 6.02 -0.67
CA PHE A 45 -16.68 5.01 -0.32
C PHE A 45 -17.20 4.29 -1.56
N GLU A 46 -17.54 3.02 -1.41
CA GLU A 46 -18.13 2.19 -2.45
C GLU A 46 -19.35 1.41 -1.94
N CYS A 47 -20.11 0.85 -2.88
CA CYS A 47 -21.19 -0.07 -2.55
C CYS A 47 -20.63 -1.46 -2.24
N GLY A 48 -20.58 -1.79 -0.95
CA GLY A 48 -20.02 -3.03 -0.44
C GLY A 48 -21.06 -3.95 0.19
N VAL A 49 -20.64 -5.18 0.50
CA VAL A 49 -21.50 -6.23 1.07
C VAL A 49 -21.56 -6.13 2.58
N THR A 50 -22.76 -5.97 3.15
CA THR A 50 -22.97 -5.94 4.61
C THR A 50 -23.48 -7.27 5.15
N LYS A 51 -24.26 -8.02 4.35
CA LYS A 51 -24.69 -9.38 4.67
C LYS A 51 -24.61 -10.27 3.44
N LYS A 52 -24.23 -11.53 3.67
CA LYS A 52 -24.10 -12.56 2.62
C LYS A 52 -24.64 -13.89 3.11
N ALA A 53 -25.18 -14.67 2.18
CA ALA A 53 -25.56 -16.06 2.39
C ALA A 53 -24.58 -16.97 1.64
N HIS A 54 -24.12 -18.01 2.33
CA HIS A 54 -23.28 -19.06 1.76
C HIS A 54 -24.14 -20.26 1.42
N PHE A 55 -23.88 -20.86 0.26
CA PHE A 55 -24.59 -22.05 -0.18
C PHE A 55 -23.72 -22.87 -1.13
N HIS A 56 -24.09 -24.12 -1.35
CA HIS A 56 -23.43 -24.99 -2.31
C HIS A 56 -24.31 -25.14 -3.55
N LEU A 57 -23.76 -24.79 -4.71
CA LEU A 57 -24.38 -25.02 -6.00
C LEU A 57 -24.12 -26.47 -6.44
N ASN A 58 -25.18 -27.20 -6.80
CA ASN A 58 -25.04 -28.52 -7.39
C ASN A 58 -24.62 -28.38 -8.85
N ALA A 59 -23.36 -28.69 -9.14
CA ALA A 59 -22.83 -28.76 -10.50
C ALA A 59 -23.25 -30.08 -11.15
N THR A 60 -23.70 -30.01 -12.40
CA THR A 60 -24.14 -31.20 -13.15
C THR A 60 -22.95 -31.90 -13.81
N PHE A 61 -21.93 -31.14 -14.23
CA PHE A 61 -20.77 -31.68 -14.92
C PHE A 61 -19.51 -30.84 -14.66
N PRO A 62 -18.42 -31.45 -14.12
CA PRO A 62 -18.44 -32.69 -13.35
C PRO A 62 -19.48 -32.60 -12.21
N ARG A 63 -20.07 -33.75 -11.83
CA ARG A 63 -20.99 -33.78 -10.70
C ARG A 63 -20.26 -33.39 -9.42
N GLY A 64 -20.81 -32.45 -8.67
CA GLY A 64 -20.21 -32.00 -7.41
C GLY A 64 -20.94 -30.80 -6.84
N THR A 65 -20.38 -30.28 -5.75
CA THR A 65 -20.89 -29.08 -5.07
C THR A 65 -19.85 -27.97 -5.16
N VAL A 66 -20.29 -26.77 -5.56
CA VAL A 66 -19.44 -25.59 -5.69
C VAL A 66 -19.85 -24.57 -4.64
N PRO A 67 -18.95 -24.13 -3.73
CA PRO A 67 -19.28 -23.11 -2.75
C PRO A 67 -19.51 -21.77 -3.45
N MET A 68 -20.66 -21.17 -3.20
CA MET A 68 -21.09 -19.90 -3.77
C MET A 68 -21.54 -18.96 -2.66
N THR A 69 -21.56 -17.67 -2.99
CA THR A 69 -21.96 -16.61 -2.05
C THR A 69 -22.93 -15.66 -2.74
N ASN A 70 -24.06 -15.40 -2.09
CA ASN A 70 -25.09 -14.45 -2.53
C ASN A 70 -25.10 -13.23 -1.59
N HIS A 71 -25.12 -12.00 -2.12
CA HIS A 71 -25.20 -10.81 -1.28
C HIS A 71 -26.67 -10.56 -0.91
N THR A 72 -26.98 -10.52 0.39
CA THR A 72 -28.36 -10.35 0.89
C THR A 72 -28.63 -8.95 1.42
N ALA A 73 -27.58 -8.20 1.77
CA ALA A 73 -27.66 -6.77 2.06
C ALA A 73 -26.38 -6.05 1.60
N CYS A 74 -26.56 -4.82 1.16
CA CYS A 74 -25.49 -3.94 0.71
C CYS A 74 -25.49 -2.66 1.54
N GLY A 75 -24.37 -1.97 1.55
CA GLY A 75 -24.23 -0.71 2.25
C GLY A 75 -22.97 0.01 1.82
N VAL A 76 -22.83 1.24 2.31
CA VAL A 76 -21.66 2.06 2.06
C VAL A 76 -20.48 1.48 2.83
N GLN A 77 -19.36 1.24 2.15
CA GLN A 77 -18.13 0.72 2.74
C GLN A 77 -16.93 1.56 2.29
N CYS A 78 -15.87 1.56 3.08
CA CYS A 78 -14.59 2.15 2.68
C CYS A 78 -13.98 1.33 1.54
N ILE A 79 -13.47 2.02 0.50
CA ILE A 79 -12.66 1.38 -0.55
C ILE A 79 -11.36 0.83 0.05
N VAL A 80 -10.69 1.65 0.87
CA VAL A 80 -9.51 1.26 1.63
C VAL A 80 -9.98 0.44 2.84
N LYS A 81 -9.38 -0.72 3.04
CA LYS A 81 -9.62 -1.57 4.19
C LYS A 81 -8.48 -1.47 5.18
N LYS A 82 -8.72 -1.99 6.39
CA LYS A 82 -7.70 -1.99 7.44
C LYS A 82 -6.44 -2.75 7.01
N GLU A 83 -6.63 -3.81 6.22
CA GLU A 83 -5.56 -4.68 5.74
C GLU A 83 -4.69 -4.00 4.66
N ASP A 84 -5.22 -2.96 4.00
CA ASP A 84 -4.48 -2.18 3.02
C ASP A 84 -3.50 -1.18 3.69
N CYS A 85 -3.71 -0.89 4.98
CA CYS A 85 -2.83 -0.01 5.75
C CYS A 85 -1.62 -0.77 6.31
N ASN A 86 -0.46 -0.10 6.36
CA ASN A 86 0.70 -0.65 7.05
C ASN A 86 0.45 -0.68 8.57
N ASN A 87 0.16 -1.86 9.12
CA ASN A 87 -0.19 -2.01 10.54
C ASN A 87 0.97 -1.65 11.52
N ALA A 88 2.20 -1.49 11.05
CA ALA A 88 3.29 -1.01 11.91
C ALA A 88 3.24 0.52 12.07
N THR A 89 2.96 1.25 10.99
CA THR A 89 3.13 2.70 10.89
C THR A 89 1.83 3.49 10.77
N GLN A 90 0.73 2.83 10.41
CA GLN A 90 -0.55 3.43 10.11
C GLN A 90 -1.69 2.79 10.90
N SER A 91 -2.81 3.50 10.95
CA SER A 91 -4.10 3.03 11.45
C SER A 91 -5.18 3.44 10.46
N HIS A 92 -6.08 2.52 10.14
CA HIS A 92 -7.22 2.83 9.30
C HIS A 92 -8.26 3.63 10.09
N ASP A 93 -8.63 4.81 9.59
CA ASP A 93 -9.73 5.59 10.13
C ASP A 93 -11.04 5.27 9.39
N PRO A 94 -12.03 4.65 10.06
CA PRO A 94 -13.29 4.30 9.42
C PRO A 94 -14.16 5.51 9.05
N ARG A 95 -13.89 6.71 9.57
CA ARG A 95 -14.67 7.92 9.24
C ARG A 95 -14.22 8.55 7.94
N SER A 96 -12.90 8.68 7.75
CA SER A 96 -12.32 9.21 6.51
C SER A 96 -12.05 8.13 5.45
N CYS A 97 -12.10 6.85 5.82
CA CYS A 97 -11.74 5.71 4.96
C CYS A 97 -10.31 5.83 4.41
N GLN A 98 -9.38 6.23 5.28
CA GLN A 98 -7.97 6.47 4.94
C GLN A 98 -7.03 5.79 5.95
N CYS A 99 -5.82 5.51 5.50
CA CYS A 99 -4.72 5.11 6.38
C CYS A 99 -4.05 6.37 6.96
N ILE A 100 -4.22 6.59 8.25
CA ILE A 100 -3.61 7.71 8.97
C ILE A 100 -2.31 7.24 9.62
N CYS A 101 -1.25 8.05 9.55
CA CYS A 101 0.00 7.76 10.26
C CYS A 101 -0.25 7.72 11.77
N ARG A 102 0.40 6.81 12.48
CA ARG A 102 0.36 6.80 13.95
C ARG A 102 1.14 7.98 14.51
N ASP A 103 0.55 8.74 15.42
CA ASP A 103 1.18 9.96 15.97
C ASP A 103 2.39 9.65 16.86
N ASN A 104 2.39 8.51 17.55
CA ASN A 104 3.39 8.15 18.56
C ASN A 104 4.41 7.10 18.08
N PHE A 105 4.70 7.04 16.78
CA PHE A 105 5.70 6.10 16.27
C PHE A 105 7.10 6.50 16.74
N LYS A 106 7.74 5.63 17.54
CA LYS A 106 9.11 5.86 18.02
C LYS A 106 10.11 5.52 16.93
N CYS A 107 10.76 6.55 16.39
CA CYS A 107 11.86 6.36 15.47
C CYS A 107 13.15 5.92 16.16
N PRO A 108 14.04 5.18 15.45
CA PRO A 108 15.39 4.93 15.92
C PRO A 108 16.16 6.23 16.21
N SER A 109 17.17 6.16 17.06
CA SER A 109 18.03 7.30 17.41
C SER A 109 18.54 8.05 16.17
N GLY A 110 18.44 9.38 16.19
CA GLY A 110 18.85 10.24 15.07
C GLY A 110 17.77 10.46 13.99
N LYS A 111 16.63 9.79 14.08
CA LYS A 111 15.49 9.96 13.16
C LYS A 111 14.29 10.60 13.87
N ILE A 112 13.48 11.32 13.09
CA ILE A 112 12.21 11.93 13.49
C ILE A 112 11.08 11.30 12.67
N TRP A 113 9.91 11.20 13.30
CA TRP A 113 8.71 10.71 12.62
C TRP A 113 8.19 11.75 11.63
N ASP A 114 7.96 11.33 10.39
CA ASP A 114 7.30 12.14 9.37
C ASP A 114 5.86 11.67 9.19
N THR A 115 4.92 12.47 9.69
CA THR A 115 3.47 12.22 9.63
C THR A 115 2.87 12.38 8.25
N ASN A 116 3.59 12.93 7.27
CA ASN A 116 3.10 13.02 5.89
C ASN A 116 3.36 11.73 5.10
N TYR A 117 4.43 11.02 5.46
CA TYR A 117 4.88 9.82 4.75
C TYR A 117 4.83 8.54 5.60
N CYS A 118 4.37 8.65 6.85
CA CYS A 118 4.35 7.58 7.85
C CYS A 118 5.68 6.81 7.93
N LYS A 119 6.80 7.55 7.94
CA LYS A 119 8.15 6.97 7.98
C LYS A 119 9.09 7.80 8.83
N CYS A 120 10.12 7.13 9.36
CA CYS A 120 11.21 7.82 10.03
C CYS A 120 12.14 8.44 8.99
N LYS A 121 12.33 9.76 9.08
CA LYS A 121 13.36 10.48 8.32
C LYS A 121 14.46 10.94 9.25
N CYS A 122 15.63 11.23 8.71
CA CYS A 122 16.69 11.76 9.55
C CYS A 122 16.35 13.16 10.07
N LYS A 123 16.76 13.46 11.30
CA LYS A 123 16.78 14.83 11.81
C LYS A 123 17.89 15.55 11.05
N GLN A 124 17.59 16.19 9.92
CA GLN A 124 18.61 16.87 9.14
C GLN A 124 19.13 18.07 9.95
N ILE A 125 20.42 18.04 10.32
CA ILE A 125 21.06 19.08 11.16
C ILE A 125 21.73 20.18 10.29
N GLY A 126 21.74 20.03 8.96
CA GLY A 126 22.28 21.01 8.03
C GLY A 126 22.72 20.35 6.71
N PRO A 127 23.22 21.12 5.73
CA PRO A 127 23.89 20.56 4.57
C PRO A 127 25.18 19.83 4.99
N CYS A 128 25.61 18.85 4.21
CA CYS A 128 26.90 18.23 4.44
C CYS A 128 28.02 19.26 4.26
N THR A 129 28.69 19.63 5.34
CA THR A 129 29.83 20.54 5.30
C THR A 129 31.02 19.85 4.62
N GLY A 130 31.33 20.27 3.40
CA GLY A 130 32.36 19.72 2.51
C GLY A 130 32.02 20.03 1.05
N TYR A 131 32.98 19.88 0.12
CA TYR A 131 32.66 19.95 -1.32
C TYR A 131 31.61 18.89 -1.66
N GLU A 132 30.49 19.30 -2.27
CA GLU A 132 29.33 18.45 -2.60
C GLU A 132 29.72 17.19 -3.40
N ASP A 133 30.86 17.25 -4.09
CA ASP A 133 31.42 16.19 -4.91
C ASP A 133 32.03 15.01 -4.12
N VAL A 134 32.20 15.15 -2.80
CA VAL A 134 32.99 14.20 -2.00
C VAL A 134 32.17 13.54 -0.89
N LYS A 135 31.23 14.27 -0.27
CA LYS A 135 30.32 13.74 0.75
C LYS A 135 28.87 13.78 0.29
N LYS A 136 28.14 12.69 0.53
CA LYS A 136 26.68 12.59 0.32
C LYS A 136 25.98 12.33 1.64
N TRP A 137 24.75 12.84 1.75
CA TRP A 137 23.88 12.47 2.85
C TRP A 137 23.41 11.02 2.73
N SER A 138 23.41 10.29 3.84
CA SER A 138 22.90 8.91 3.93
C SER A 138 21.65 8.86 4.78
N ASP A 139 20.49 8.62 4.16
CA ASP A 139 19.20 8.46 4.88
C ASP A 139 19.17 7.20 5.78
N ALA A 140 20.07 6.25 5.53
CA ALA A 140 20.23 5.06 6.34
C ALA A 140 20.81 5.41 7.71
N THR A 141 21.95 6.11 7.73
CA THR A 141 22.74 6.39 8.94
C THR A 141 22.52 7.79 9.52
N CYS A 142 21.83 8.67 8.80
CA CYS A 142 21.63 10.07 9.15
C CYS A 142 22.94 10.84 9.34
N LYS A 143 23.92 10.54 8.48
CA LYS A 143 25.25 11.16 8.50
C LYS A 143 25.70 11.49 7.08
N CYS A 144 26.67 12.40 6.99
CA CYS A 144 27.38 12.67 5.75
C CYS A 144 28.49 11.64 5.57
N GLU A 145 28.35 10.83 4.53
CA GLU A 145 29.28 9.75 4.20
C GLU A 145 30.02 10.07 2.92
N CYS A 146 31.23 9.53 2.76
CA CYS A 146 31.97 9.68 1.52
C CYS A 146 31.21 9.03 0.35
N GLN A 147 31.19 9.68 -0.80
CA GLN A 147 30.54 9.13 -1.99
C GLN A 147 31.16 7.77 -2.39
N ASP A 148 30.34 6.83 -2.84
CA ASP A 148 30.78 5.47 -3.20
C ASP A 148 31.89 5.47 -4.26
N LYS A 149 31.89 6.47 -5.16
CA LYS A 149 32.95 6.66 -6.17
C LYS A 149 34.31 6.89 -5.51
N VAL A 150 34.36 7.68 -4.44
CA VAL A 150 35.58 7.97 -3.67
C VAL A 150 36.02 6.73 -2.89
N VAL A 151 35.06 6.04 -2.25
CA VAL A 151 35.32 4.80 -1.51
C VAL A 151 35.94 3.74 -2.43
N LYS A 152 35.30 3.48 -3.59
CA LYS A 152 35.76 2.48 -4.57
C LYS A 152 37.12 2.83 -5.16
N LYS A 153 37.37 4.11 -5.50
CA LYS A 153 38.69 4.56 -5.97
C LYS A 153 39.77 4.31 -4.92
N CYS A 154 39.46 4.54 -3.66
CA CYS A 154 40.40 4.31 -2.55
C CYS A 154 40.75 2.84 -2.39
N GLN A 155 39.74 1.99 -2.42
CA GLN A 155 39.89 0.54 -2.30
C GLN A 155 40.65 -0.04 -3.50
N ALA A 156 40.39 0.46 -4.70
CA ALA A 156 41.10 0.05 -5.92
C ALA A 156 42.57 0.48 -5.95
N ALA A 157 42.98 1.48 -5.16
CA ALA A 157 44.37 1.95 -5.10
C ALA A 157 45.33 0.98 -4.37
N GLY A 158 44.81 -0.12 -3.80
CA GLY A 158 45.53 -1.39 -3.62
C GLY A 158 46.71 -1.48 -2.64
N ASN A 159 47.22 -0.38 -2.09
CA ASN A 159 48.54 -0.36 -1.42
C ASN A 159 48.48 0.16 0.02
N GLY A 160 47.81 -0.57 0.92
CA GLY A 160 47.77 -0.20 2.34
C GLY A 160 47.13 1.16 2.61
N LYS A 161 46.24 1.65 1.74
CA LYS A 161 45.52 2.92 1.93
C LYS A 161 44.16 2.67 2.53
N SER A 162 43.80 3.46 3.55
CA SER A 162 42.46 3.50 4.14
C SER A 162 41.80 4.84 3.83
N LEU A 163 40.47 4.83 3.75
CA LEU A 163 39.70 6.05 3.57
C LEU A 163 39.50 6.71 4.95
N ASN A 164 39.95 7.95 5.09
CA ASN A 164 39.59 8.77 6.24
C ASN A 164 38.12 9.22 6.09
N PRO A 165 37.20 8.85 7.00
CA PRO A 165 35.75 9.13 6.85
C PRO A 165 35.39 10.61 7.05
N ASP A 166 36.24 11.38 7.75
CA ASP A 166 36.00 12.80 8.03
C ASP A 166 36.39 13.70 6.85
N THR A 167 37.46 13.33 6.13
CA THR A 167 37.99 14.11 5.01
C THR A 167 37.72 13.48 3.64
N CYS A 168 37.30 12.21 3.61
CA CYS A 168 37.16 11.39 2.41
C CYS A 168 38.44 11.32 1.56
N LYS A 169 39.61 11.40 2.21
CA LYS A 169 40.92 11.25 1.57
C LYS A 169 41.47 9.84 1.82
N CYS A 170 42.15 9.29 0.83
CA CYS A 170 42.91 8.06 0.99
C CYS A 170 44.23 8.35 1.68
N VAL A 171 44.43 7.77 2.86
CA VAL A 171 45.66 7.91 3.65
C VAL A 171 46.33 6.55 3.76
N SER A 172 47.66 6.52 3.76
CA SER A 172 48.40 5.27 4.01
C SER A 172 48.20 4.83 5.46
N VAL A 173 47.88 3.57 5.66
CA VAL A 173 47.89 2.89 6.96
C VAL A 173 49.34 2.55 7.23
N GLY A 174 49.94 3.26 8.18
CA GLY A 174 51.28 2.97 8.70
C GLY A 174 51.28 1.76 9.62
#